data_AF-J7G1Q2-F1
#
_entry.id   AF-J7G1Q2-F1
#
_cell.length_a   1.000
_cell.length_b   1.000
_cell.length_c   1.000
_cell.angle_alpha   90.00
_cell.angle_beta   90.00
_cell.angle_gamma   90.00
#
_symmetry.space_group_name_H-M   'P 1'
#
loop_
_entity.id
_entity.type
_entity.pdbx_description
1 polymer ?
#
loop_
_entity_poly.entity_id
_entity_poly.type
_entity_poly.pdbx_seq_one_letter_code
_entity_poly.pdbx_strand_id
1 'polypeptide(L)'
;MIGFQVTPFKLFSLGNNKKNTFFNSKKKITFKKNLSTTLKSQYNYNIFLNGNDRAKRTVTNEDRYAIVQKPLGIILEEGDDGMVFIAKIDPKGNAARSNFDIRIGDIVVGVSATFGDEVWSTRGVGLDRVLKSIKIRSGDFVTLILESQEENDGQKEQAEENANKRRADAREKFGDPVVLDPITLTPVDPNKKQEKKKQGFFKLF
;
A
#
# COMPACT_ATOMS: atom_id res chain seq x y z
N MET A 1 4.73 -47.70 -56.73
CA MET A 1 5.53 -47.02 -57.77
C MET A 1 5.34 -45.52 -57.61
N ILE A 2 6.46 -44.77 -57.52
CA ILE A 2 6.61 -43.32 -57.77
C ILE A 2 5.96 -42.41 -56.70
N GLY A 3 6.63 -41.47 -56.04
CA GLY A 3 8.01 -40.99 -56.09
C GLY A 3 8.11 -39.78 -55.13
N PHE A 4 9.16 -39.76 -54.30
CA PHE A 4 9.56 -38.61 -53.48
C PHE A 4 9.97 -37.45 -54.40
N GLN A 5 9.53 -36.23 -54.11
CA GLN A 5 10.14 -35.03 -54.68
C GLN A 5 10.44 -34.01 -53.59
N VAL A 6 11.73 -33.90 -53.31
CA VAL A 6 12.36 -32.93 -52.42
C VAL A 6 12.68 -31.70 -53.26
N THR A 7 12.22 -30.52 -52.87
CA THR A 7 12.62 -29.26 -53.51
C THR A 7 13.77 -28.62 -52.73
N PRO A 8 14.85 -28.16 -53.41
CA PRO A 8 16.01 -27.61 -52.73
C PRO A 8 15.85 -26.12 -52.41
N PHE A 9 16.33 -25.76 -51.22
CA PHE A 9 16.68 -24.39 -50.81
C PHE A 9 17.64 -23.77 -51.83
N LYS A 10 17.37 -22.53 -52.26
CA LYS A 10 18.36 -21.68 -52.93
C LYS A 10 18.53 -20.37 -52.18
N LEU A 11 19.79 -20.16 -51.87
CA LEU A 11 20.47 -19.11 -51.14
C LEU A 11 20.33 -17.74 -51.84
N PHE A 12 20.00 -16.69 -51.09
CA PHE A 12 20.36 -15.31 -51.47
C PHE A 12 21.22 -14.70 -50.36
N SER A 13 22.31 -14.09 -50.81
CA SER A 13 23.44 -13.61 -50.05
C SER A 13 23.63 -12.11 -50.32
N LEU A 14 24.41 -11.45 -49.45
CA LEU A 14 24.85 -10.04 -49.43
C LEU A 14 23.77 -9.02 -49.00
N GLY A 15 24.03 -8.09 -48.07
CA GLY A 15 25.26 -7.79 -47.38
C GLY A 15 25.18 -6.47 -46.60
N ASN A 16 26.20 -6.27 -45.77
CA ASN A 16 26.76 -5.01 -45.23
C ASN A 16 25.92 -4.18 -44.24
N ASN A 17 26.20 -4.22 -42.93
CA ASN A 17 27.40 -3.73 -42.22
C ASN A 17 27.50 -2.18 -42.23
N LYS A 18 27.01 -1.54 -41.16
CA LYS A 18 27.49 -0.23 -40.70
C LYS A 18 27.73 -0.27 -39.20
N LYS A 19 29.03 -0.17 -38.89
CA LYS A 19 29.63 -0.03 -37.57
C LYS A 19 29.48 1.40 -37.06
N ASN A 20 29.55 1.49 -35.73
CA ASN A 20 30.03 2.60 -34.91
C ASN A 20 29.15 3.85 -34.84
N THR A 21 28.74 4.19 -33.62
CA THR A 21 29.43 5.25 -32.86
C THR A 21 29.13 5.13 -31.38
N PHE A 22 30.12 4.69 -30.61
CA PHE A 22 30.20 4.89 -29.17
C PHE A 22 30.44 6.37 -28.91
N PHE A 23 29.39 7.13 -28.57
CA PHE A 23 29.54 8.47 -28.02
C PHE A 23 29.57 8.40 -26.50
N ASN A 24 30.79 8.55 -26.00
CA ASN A 24 31.15 8.81 -24.62
C ASN A 24 30.65 10.21 -24.24
N SER A 25 29.53 10.31 -23.51
CA SER A 25 29.14 11.55 -22.84
C SER A 25 29.07 11.30 -21.34
N LYS A 26 30.12 11.71 -20.63
CA LYS A 26 30.12 11.83 -19.17
C LYS A 26 29.20 12.99 -18.79
N LYS A 27 27.88 12.75 -18.74
CA LYS A 27 26.96 13.65 -18.04
C LYS A 27 27.23 13.52 -16.54
N LYS A 28 27.83 14.56 -15.95
CA LYS A 28 27.86 14.75 -14.50
C LYS A 28 26.41 14.81 -14.00
N ILE A 29 25.97 13.73 -13.36
CA ILE A 29 24.70 13.71 -12.62
C ILE A 29 24.96 14.51 -11.34
N THR A 30 24.56 15.77 -11.36
CA THR A 30 24.50 16.61 -10.16
C THR A 30 23.38 16.07 -9.29
N PHE A 31 23.71 15.20 -8.33
CA PHE A 31 22.79 14.72 -7.28
C PHE A 31 22.44 15.90 -6.37
N LYS A 32 21.46 16.72 -6.79
CA LYS A 32 20.88 17.74 -5.92
C LYS A 32 20.09 17.01 -4.83
N LYS A 33 20.46 17.32 -3.59
CA LYS A 33 19.87 16.85 -2.33
C LYS A 33 18.33 16.98 -2.34
N ASN A 34 17.64 15.88 -2.57
CA ASN A 34 16.25 15.66 -2.15
C ASN A 34 16.21 14.41 -1.24
N LEU A 35 17.10 14.37 -0.25
CA LEU A 35 17.25 13.23 0.67
C LEU A 35 16.20 13.22 1.80
N SER A 36 15.19 14.10 1.76
CA SER A 36 14.16 14.19 2.80
C SER A 36 12.78 13.67 2.37
N THR A 37 12.61 13.24 1.12
CA THR A 37 11.33 12.69 0.61
C THR A 37 11.34 11.17 0.40
N THR A 38 12.46 10.50 0.68
CA THR A 38 12.62 9.04 0.49
C THR A 38 12.80 8.29 1.80
N LEU A 39 12.07 8.70 2.84
CA LEU A 39 11.58 7.74 3.83
C LEU A 39 10.10 7.51 3.55
N LYS A 40 9.79 7.03 2.34
CA LYS A 40 8.60 6.18 2.17
C LYS A 40 8.89 4.97 3.03
N SER A 41 8.38 5.01 4.25
CA SER A 41 8.33 3.92 5.21
C SER A 41 8.23 2.61 4.43
N GLN A 42 9.20 1.70 4.61
CA GLN A 42 9.20 0.36 4.00
C GLN A 42 7.93 -0.46 4.34
N TYR A 43 7.08 0.09 5.21
CA TYR A 43 5.71 -0.32 5.41
C TYR A 43 4.81 0.86 5.08
N ASN A 44 4.21 0.87 3.90
CA ASN A 44 3.16 1.80 3.55
C ASN A 44 1.89 1.38 4.32
N TYR A 45 1.90 1.46 5.66
CA TYR A 45 0.68 1.26 6.42
C TYR A 45 -0.33 2.30 5.97
N ASN A 46 -1.56 1.89 5.72
CA ASN A 46 -2.64 2.81 5.37
C ASN A 46 -2.87 3.79 6.53
N ILE A 47 -2.17 4.94 6.52
CA ILE A 47 -2.22 5.98 7.56
C ILE A 47 -3.56 6.73 7.57
N PHE A 48 -4.44 6.42 6.63
CA PHE A 48 -5.73 7.08 6.42
C PHE A 48 -6.89 6.35 7.14
N LEU A 49 -6.57 5.43 8.05
CA LEU A 49 -7.53 4.74 8.90
C LEU A 49 -8.31 5.74 9.77
N ASN A 50 -9.59 5.94 9.46
CA ASN A 50 -10.52 6.64 10.34
C ASN A 50 -10.81 5.77 11.57
N GLY A 51 -10.81 6.39 12.77
CA GLY A 51 -11.13 5.69 14.02
C GLY A 51 -12.52 5.07 14.01
N ASN A 52 -13.48 5.72 13.34
CA ASN A 52 -14.85 5.22 13.21
C ASN A 52 -14.90 3.94 12.38
N ASP A 53 -14.17 3.89 11.27
CA ASP A 53 -14.15 2.70 10.40
C ASP A 53 -13.49 1.52 11.12
N ARG A 54 -12.42 1.77 11.88
CA ARG A 54 -11.79 0.74 12.71
C ARG A 54 -12.71 0.26 13.85
N ALA A 55 -13.55 1.14 14.38
CA ALA A 55 -14.51 0.80 15.43
C ALA A 55 -15.79 0.14 14.89
N LYS A 56 -16.03 0.15 13.58
CA LYS A 56 -17.23 -0.43 12.95
C LYS A 56 -17.32 -1.94 13.20
N ARG A 57 -18.44 -2.37 13.79
CA ARG A 57 -18.73 -3.79 14.11
C ARG A 57 -19.93 -4.39 13.39
N THR A 58 -20.69 -3.55 12.69
CA THR A 58 -21.95 -3.95 12.06
C THR A 58 -21.92 -3.52 10.59
N VAL A 59 -22.52 -4.34 9.74
CA VAL A 59 -22.76 -4.02 8.33
C VAL A 59 -23.96 -3.07 8.24
N THR A 60 -23.81 -1.94 7.55
CA THR A 60 -24.90 -1.01 7.27
C THR A 60 -25.44 -1.22 5.85
N ASN A 61 -26.66 -0.74 5.56
CA ASN A 61 -27.23 -0.84 4.21
C ASN A 61 -26.47 -0.02 3.16
N GLU A 62 -25.62 0.90 3.61
CA GLU A 62 -24.75 1.72 2.77
C GLU A 62 -23.49 0.95 2.33
N ASP A 63 -23.14 -0.12 3.05
CA ASP A 63 -21.97 -0.94 2.72
C ASP A 63 -22.29 -1.90 1.57
N ARG A 64 -21.37 -2.01 0.62
CA ARG A 64 -21.38 -3.13 -0.32
C ARG A 64 -20.82 -4.36 0.39
N TYR A 65 -21.70 -5.29 0.77
CA TYR A 65 -21.31 -6.53 1.44
C TYR A 65 -21.64 -7.77 0.61
N ALA A 66 -20.91 -8.85 0.86
CA ALA A 66 -21.13 -10.16 0.27
C ALA A 66 -21.07 -11.26 1.33
N ILE A 67 -22.07 -12.13 1.35
CA ILE A 67 -22.11 -13.31 2.23
C ILE A 67 -21.80 -14.55 1.38
N VAL A 68 -20.61 -15.13 1.58
CA VAL A 68 -20.10 -16.19 0.72
C VAL A 68 -19.78 -17.43 1.54
N GLN A 69 -20.16 -18.60 1.02
CA GLN A 69 -19.87 -19.89 1.64
C GLN A 69 -18.41 -20.33 1.38
N LYS A 70 -17.74 -20.87 2.40
CA LYS A 70 -16.42 -21.50 2.29
C LYS A 70 -16.51 -22.82 1.50
N PRO A 71 -15.52 -23.14 0.64
CA PRO A 71 -14.42 -22.29 0.20
C PRO A 71 -14.91 -21.13 -0.68
N LEU A 72 -14.41 -19.91 -0.44
CA LEU A 72 -14.94 -18.71 -1.09
C LEU A 72 -14.79 -18.72 -2.62
N GLY A 73 -13.70 -19.29 -3.14
CA GLY A 73 -13.43 -19.27 -4.59
C GLY A 73 -12.96 -17.91 -5.12
N ILE A 74 -12.29 -17.13 -4.27
CA ILE A 74 -11.62 -15.88 -4.63
C ILE A 74 -10.13 -15.99 -4.30
N ILE A 75 -9.31 -15.28 -5.08
CA ILE A 75 -7.88 -15.11 -4.85
C ILE A 75 -7.68 -13.68 -4.40
N LEU A 76 -7.08 -13.53 -3.22
CA LEU A 76 -6.77 -12.26 -2.58
C LEU A 76 -5.28 -11.96 -2.70
N GLU A 77 -4.95 -10.70 -2.96
CA GLU A 77 -3.58 -10.19 -2.96
C GLU A 77 -3.50 -8.95 -2.06
N GLU A 78 -2.31 -8.68 -1.54
CA GLU A 78 -2.02 -7.49 -0.76
C GLU A 78 -1.26 -6.47 -1.59
N GLY A 79 -1.71 -5.23 -1.55
CA GLY A 79 -1.03 -4.10 -2.16
C GLY A 79 0.09 -3.57 -1.29
N ASP A 80 0.92 -2.69 -1.85
CA ASP A 80 2.01 -2.04 -1.12
C ASP A 80 1.50 -1.23 0.10
N ASP A 81 0.22 -0.85 0.10
CA ASP A 81 -0.44 -0.09 1.17
C ASP A 81 -1.01 -0.97 2.32
N GLY A 82 -0.76 -2.29 2.27
CA GLY A 82 -1.27 -3.26 3.23
C GLY A 82 -2.78 -3.51 3.10
N MET A 83 -3.42 -2.98 2.04
CA MET A 83 -4.81 -3.27 1.71
C MET A 83 -4.89 -4.57 0.93
N VAL A 84 -5.96 -5.32 1.15
CA VAL A 84 -6.18 -6.60 0.49
C VAL A 84 -7.25 -6.42 -0.58
N PHE A 85 -6.97 -6.84 -1.81
CA PHE A 85 -7.89 -6.73 -2.94
C PHE A 85 -8.13 -8.09 -3.60
N ILE A 86 -9.24 -8.18 -4.33
CA ILE A 86 -9.62 -9.37 -5.09
C ILE A 86 -8.87 -9.38 -6.42
N ALA A 87 -7.82 -10.19 -6.51
CA ALA A 87 -7.02 -10.32 -7.73
C ALA A 87 -7.74 -11.16 -8.80
N LYS A 88 -8.46 -12.20 -8.37
CA LYS A 88 -9.18 -13.09 -9.29
C LYS A 88 -10.34 -13.79 -8.62
N ILE A 89 -11.37 -14.09 -9.41
CA ILE A 89 -12.53 -14.88 -8.99
C ILE A 89 -12.50 -16.19 -9.79
N ASP A 90 -12.63 -17.32 -9.11
CA ASP A 90 -12.79 -18.62 -9.77
C ASP A 90 -14.23 -18.75 -10.28
N PRO A 91 -14.46 -18.94 -11.59
CA PRO A 91 -15.81 -19.08 -12.15
C PRO A 91 -16.58 -20.30 -11.61
N LYS A 92 -15.88 -21.32 -11.08
CA LYS A 92 -16.51 -22.48 -10.42
C LYS A 92 -16.66 -22.28 -8.90
N GLY A 93 -16.10 -21.20 -8.37
CA GLY A 93 -16.11 -20.84 -6.96
C GLY A 93 -17.50 -20.51 -6.43
N ASN A 94 -17.62 -20.45 -5.10
CA ASN A 94 -18.87 -20.06 -4.45
C ASN A 94 -19.14 -18.56 -4.60
N ALA A 95 -18.10 -17.72 -4.64
CA ALA A 95 -18.23 -16.28 -4.87
C ALA A 95 -18.82 -15.97 -6.26
N ALA A 96 -18.34 -16.64 -7.31
CA ALA A 96 -18.87 -16.45 -8.68
C ALA A 96 -20.33 -16.93 -8.84
N ARG A 97 -20.73 -17.93 -8.05
CA ARG A 97 -22.11 -18.45 -8.02
C ARG A 97 -23.02 -17.71 -7.05
N SER A 98 -22.47 -16.78 -6.27
CA SER A 98 -23.24 -15.99 -5.33
C SER A 98 -24.00 -14.87 -6.06
N ASN A 99 -25.13 -14.44 -5.51
CA ASN A 99 -25.91 -13.32 -6.06
C ASN A 99 -25.37 -11.95 -5.60
N PHE A 100 -24.16 -11.91 -5.04
CA PHE A 100 -23.54 -10.68 -4.56
C PHE A 100 -22.68 -10.02 -5.63
N ASP A 101 -22.60 -8.69 -5.58
CA ASP A 101 -21.77 -7.90 -6.47
C ASP A 101 -20.32 -7.91 -6.00
N ILE A 102 -19.56 -8.91 -6.45
CA ILE A 102 -18.14 -9.10 -6.14
C ILE A 102 -17.35 -8.90 -7.43
N ARG A 103 -16.45 -7.92 -7.46
CA ARG A 103 -15.69 -7.56 -8.66
C ARG A 103 -14.20 -7.79 -8.46
N ILE A 104 -13.50 -8.05 -9.57
CA ILE A 104 -12.03 -8.07 -9.58
C ILE A 104 -11.54 -6.64 -9.37
N GLY A 105 -10.58 -6.46 -8.46
CA GLY A 105 -10.07 -5.15 -8.05
C GLY A 105 -10.79 -4.54 -6.84
N ASP A 106 -11.87 -5.15 -6.35
CA ASP A 106 -12.50 -4.71 -5.11
C ASP A 106 -11.56 -4.92 -3.91
N ILE A 107 -11.56 -3.96 -2.99
CA ILE A 107 -10.79 -3.96 -1.76
C ILE A 107 -11.64 -4.53 -0.63
N VAL A 108 -11.06 -5.45 0.14
CA VAL A 108 -11.68 -6.03 1.32
C VAL A 108 -11.44 -5.12 2.53
N VAL A 109 -12.47 -4.37 2.91
CA VAL A 109 -12.38 -3.36 3.98
C VAL A 109 -12.92 -3.86 5.31
N GLY A 110 -13.71 -4.93 5.30
CA GLY A 110 -14.18 -5.61 6.49
C GLY A 110 -14.40 -7.10 6.26
N VAL A 111 -14.20 -7.88 7.33
CA VAL A 111 -14.43 -9.32 7.34
C VAL A 111 -15.20 -9.67 8.60
N SER A 112 -16.04 -10.70 8.52
CA SER A 112 -16.76 -11.20 9.68
C SER A 112 -15.83 -11.71 10.79
N ALA A 113 -16.25 -11.51 12.03
CA ALA A 113 -15.54 -11.96 13.23
C ALA A 113 -15.47 -13.49 13.30
N THR A 114 -14.67 -14.03 14.21
CA THR A 114 -14.55 -15.49 14.35
C THR A 114 -15.84 -16.13 14.85
N PHE A 115 -16.60 -15.42 15.67
CA PHE A 115 -17.88 -15.83 16.24
C PHE A 115 -18.90 -14.71 16.08
N GLY A 116 -20.17 -15.10 15.90
CA GLY A 116 -21.29 -14.17 15.71
C GLY A 116 -21.32 -13.53 14.32
N ASP A 117 -22.15 -12.50 14.22
CA ASP A 117 -22.45 -11.79 12.96
C ASP A 117 -21.77 -10.43 12.87
N GLU A 118 -20.90 -10.12 13.84
CA GLU A 118 -20.09 -8.93 13.81
C GLU A 118 -19.06 -8.98 12.68
N VAL A 119 -18.67 -7.80 12.23
CA VAL A 119 -17.56 -7.57 11.30
C VAL A 119 -16.47 -6.77 11.99
N TRP A 120 -15.26 -6.80 11.43
CA TRP A 120 -14.17 -5.93 11.87
C TRP A 120 -13.44 -5.39 10.64
N SER A 121 -12.88 -4.19 10.77
CA SER A 121 -12.18 -3.55 9.66
C SER A 121 -10.85 -4.22 9.36
N THR A 122 -10.64 -4.56 8.09
CA THR A 122 -9.43 -5.19 7.57
C THR A 122 -8.51 -4.21 6.81
N ARG A 123 -8.81 -2.90 6.88
CA ARG A 123 -7.99 -1.87 6.23
C ARG A 123 -6.57 -1.82 6.80
N GLY A 124 -5.56 -1.99 5.94
CA GLY A 124 -4.14 -1.87 6.29
C GLY A 124 -3.64 -2.97 7.23
N VAL A 125 -4.32 -4.12 7.27
CA VAL A 125 -4.02 -5.22 8.20
C VAL A 125 -3.13 -6.29 7.54
N GLY A 126 -3.12 -6.36 6.21
CA GLY A 126 -2.35 -7.32 5.41
C GLY A 126 -3.07 -8.65 5.14
N LEU A 127 -2.59 -9.36 4.12
CA LEU A 127 -3.20 -10.58 3.55
C LEU A 127 -3.28 -11.71 4.57
N ASP A 128 -2.20 -11.95 5.31
CA ASP A 128 -2.10 -13.08 6.24
C ASP A 128 -3.20 -13.04 7.31
N ARG A 129 -3.51 -11.85 7.87
CA ARG A 129 -4.55 -11.74 8.89
C ARG A 129 -5.95 -11.90 8.29
N VAL A 130 -6.18 -11.36 7.09
CA VAL A 130 -7.45 -11.53 6.37
C VAL A 130 -7.69 -13.02 6.09
N LEU A 131 -6.71 -13.73 5.52
CA LEU A 131 -6.80 -15.16 5.24
C LEU A 131 -7.01 -15.98 6.53
N LYS A 132 -6.28 -15.67 7.60
CA LYS A 132 -6.46 -16.34 8.90
C LYS A 132 -7.87 -16.15 9.43
N SER A 133 -8.41 -14.93 9.42
CA SER A 133 -9.76 -14.65 9.91
C SER A 133 -10.84 -15.44 9.15
N ILE A 134 -10.75 -15.49 7.83
CA ILE A 134 -11.64 -16.30 6.96
C ILE A 134 -11.54 -17.79 7.32
N LYS A 135 -10.31 -18.29 7.52
CA LYS A 135 -10.06 -19.70 7.80
C LYS A 135 -10.59 -20.15 9.17
N ILE A 136 -10.33 -19.36 10.22
CA ILE A 136 -10.67 -19.74 11.60
C ILE A 136 -12.12 -19.43 12.00
N ARG A 137 -12.84 -18.63 11.19
CA ARG A 137 -14.23 -18.28 11.48
C ARG A 137 -15.09 -19.54 11.59
N SER A 138 -15.90 -19.58 12.64
CA SER A 138 -16.90 -20.62 12.86
C SER A 138 -18.06 -20.47 11.88
N GLY A 139 -18.57 -21.60 11.40
CA GLY A 139 -19.64 -21.66 10.39
C GLY A 139 -19.12 -21.63 8.96
N ASP A 140 -20.04 -21.87 8.02
CA ASP A 140 -19.70 -22.03 6.60
C ASP A 140 -19.70 -20.71 5.83
N PHE A 141 -20.38 -19.68 6.33
CA PHE A 141 -20.53 -18.40 5.65
C PHE A 141 -19.62 -17.33 6.24
N VAL A 142 -19.05 -16.52 5.35
CA VAL A 142 -18.18 -15.38 5.65
C VAL A 142 -18.80 -14.14 5.05
N THR A 143 -18.88 -13.08 5.85
CA THR A 143 -19.32 -11.76 5.37
C THR A 143 -18.08 -10.95 5.03
N LEU A 144 -18.03 -10.44 3.81
CA LEU A 144 -17.00 -9.53 3.32
C LEU A 144 -17.66 -8.18 3.06
N ILE A 145 -16.98 -7.09 3.45
CA ILE A 145 -17.33 -5.74 3.03
C ILE A 145 -16.31 -5.32 1.98
N LEU A 146 -16.82 -4.87 0.84
CA LEU A 146 -16.06 -4.57 -0.36
C LEU A 146 -16.20 -3.10 -0.72
N GLU A 147 -15.12 -2.51 -1.18
CA GLU A 147 -15.09 -1.17 -1.76
C GLU A 147 -14.37 -1.19 -3.09
N SER A 148 -14.77 -0.29 -3.99
CA SER A 148 -14.05 -0.07 -5.23
C SER A 148 -12.76 0.72 -4.97
N GLN A 149 -11.82 0.62 -5.92
CA GLN A 149 -10.59 1.40 -5.86
C GLN A 149 -10.87 2.91 -5.81
N GLU A 150 -11.85 3.39 -6.58
CA GLU A 150 -12.23 4.81 -6.65
C GLU A 150 -12.75 5.34 -5.30
N GLU A 151 -13.59 4.57 -4.61
CA GLU A 151 -14.10 4.92 -3.28
C GLU A 151 -12.96 5.02 -2.26
N ASN A 152 -12.02 4.08 -2.29
CA ASN A 152 -10.88 4.08 -1.39
C ASN A 152 -9.90 5.23 -1.67
N ASP A 153 -9.67 5.57 -2.94
CA ASP A 153 -8.80 6.69 -3.32
C ASP A 153 -9.42 8.04 -2.95
N GLY A 154 -10.74 8.20 -3.10
CA GLY A 154 -11.47 9.38 -2.61
C GLY A 154 -11.37 9.54 -1.09
N GLN A 155 -11.44 8.44 -0.33
CA GLN A 155 -11.23 8.47 1.12
C GLN A 155 -9.79 8.88 1.49
N LYS A 156 -8.78 8.41 0.74
CA LYS A 156 -7.38 8.81 0.94
C LYS A 156 -7.20 10.32 0.73
N GLU A 157 -7.75 10.87 -0.35
CA GLU A 157 -7.69 12.32 -0.63
C GLU A 157 -8.37 13.14 0.48
N GLN A 158 -9.57 12.76 0.89
CA GLN A 158 -10.27 13.43 2.00
C GLN A 158 -9.50 13.34 3.32
N ALA A 159 -8.84 12.21 3.60
CA ALA A 159 -8.03 12.03 4.78
C ALA A 159 -6.77 12.92 4.75
N GLU A 160 -6.14 13.09 3.58
CA GLU A 160 -5.03 14.02 3.38
C GLU A 160 -5.45 15.47 3.58
N GLU A 161 -6.58 15.89 3.02
CA GLU A 161 -7.15 17.23 3.23
C GLU A 161 -7.44 17.49 4.71
N ASN A 162 -8.10 16.55 5.38
CA ASN A 162 -8.41 16.66 6.80
C ASN A 162 -7.14 16.73 7.66
N ALA A 163 -6.11 15.95 7.32
CA ALA A 163 -4.80 16.03 7.97
C ALA A 163 -4.13 17.40 7.73
N ASN A 164 -4.24 17.96 6.53
CA ASN A 164 -3.70 19.28 6.20
C ASN A 164 -4.44 20.41 6.94
N LYS A 165 -5.77 20.35 7.03
CA LYS A 165 -6.59 21.27 7.83
C LYS A 165 -6.19 21.21 9.30
N ARG A 166 -6.09 20.01 9.89
CA ARG A 166 -5.62 19.83 11.28
C ARG A 166 -4.22 20.41 11.52
N ARG A 167 -3.31 20.25 10.55
CA ARG A 167 -1.97 20.85 10.63
C ARG A 167 -2.02 22.38 10.55
N ALA A 168 -2.86 22.95 9.71
CA ALA A 168 -3.04 24.40 9.60
C ALA A 168 -3.65 24.96 10.89
N ASP A 169 -4.75 24.39 11.38
CA ASP A 169 -5.41 24.80 12.63
C ASP A 169 -4.46 24.69 13.84
N ALA A 170 -3.62 23.64 13.88
CA ALA A 170 -2.62 23.49 14.92
C ALA A 170 -1.53 24.57 14.82
N ARG A 171 -1.11 24.94 13.61
CA ARG A 171 -0.16 26.05 13.41
C ARG A 171 -0.76 27.39 13.79
N GLU A 172 -2.04 27.62 13.52
CA GLU A 172 -2.73 28.83 13.96
C GLU A 172 -2.85 28.91 15.49
N LYS A 173 -3.15 27.79 16.15
CA LYS A 173 -3.35 27.74 17.61
C LYS A 173 -2.05 27.72 18.41
N PHE A 174 -1.04 27.00 17.92
CA PHE A 174 0.17 26.69 18.68
C PHE A 174 1.45 27.26 18.06
N GLY A 175 1.35 27.93 16.91
CA GLY A 175 2.49 28.50 16.19
C GLY A 175 3.29 27.47 15.39
N ASP A 176 4.52 27.84 15.04
CA ASP A 176 5.39 27.00 14.20
C ASP A 176 5.87 25.73 14.93
N PRO A 177 6.18 24.64 14.19
CA PRO A 177 6.72 23.43 14.78
C PRO A 177 8.03 23.69 15.54
N VAL A 178 8.04 23.40 16.84
CA VAL A 178 9.22 23.53 17.69
C VAL A 178 10.02 22.23 17.65
N VAL A 179 11.32 22.32 17.34
CA VAL A 179 12.25 21.20 17.49
C VAL A 179 12.58 21.06 18.97
N LEU A 180 12.29 19.90 19.54
CA LEU A 180 12.61 19.58 20.93
C LEU A 180 13.92 18.80 21.02
N ASP A 181 14.69 19.05 22.07
CA ASP A 181 15.84 18.22 22.41
C ASP A 181 15.35 16.81 22.82
N PRO A 182 15.98 15.73 22.33
CA PRO A 182 15.50 14.36 22.56
C PRO A 182 15.61 13.90 24.01
N ILE A 183 16.40 14.58 24.85
CA ILE A 183 16.64 14.21 26.25
C ILE A 183 15.83 15.09 27.20
N THR A 184 15.83 16.40 26.97
CA THR A 184 15.21 17.38 27.89
C THR A 184 13.80 17.77 27.48
N LEU A 185 13.36 17.43 26.26
CA LEU A 185 12.06 17.81 25.69
C LEU A 185 11.80 19.33 25.72
N THR A 186 12.87 20.12 25.77
CA THR A 186 12.81 21.59 25.75
C THR A 186 12.97 22.12 24.33
N PRO A 187 12.35 23.28 23.99
CA PRO A 187 12.56 23.96 22.72
C PRO A 187 14.04 24.24 22.45
N VAL A 188 14.52 23.86 21.27
CA VAL A 188 15.87 24.16 20.79
C VAL A 188 15.79 25.29 19.78
N ASP A 189 16.49 26.39 20.05
CA ASP A 189 16.73 27.42 19.05
C ASP A 189 17.72 26.88 18.00
N PRO A 190 17.33 26.65 16.72
CA PRO A 190 18.23 26.09 15.71
C PRO A 190 19.42 27.03 15.39
N ASN A 191 19.33 28.31 15.75
CA ASN A 191 20.38 29.31 15.54
C ASN A 191 21.36 29.47 16.72
N LYS A 192 21.08 28.88 17.90
CA LYS A 192 22.08 28.80 18.97
C LYS A 192 22.99 27.61 18.70
N LYS A 193 24.12 27.86 18.03
CA LYS A 193 25.27 26.95 18.06
C LYS A 193 25.56 26.63 19.52
N GLN A 194 25.40 25.36 19.91
CA GLN A 194 25.87 24.89 21.20
C GLN A 194 27.40 25.09 21.23
N GLU A 195 27.83 26.17 21.87
CA GLU A 195 29.22 26.35 22.24
C GLU A 195 29.59 25.19 23.16
N LYS A 196 30.24 24.17 22.58
CA LYS A 196 30.90 23.13 23.36
C LYS A 196 31.90 23.84 24.26
N LYS A 197 31.52 24.09 25.51
CA LYS A 197 32.45 24.48 26.57
C LYS A 197 33.46 23.34 26.69
N LYS A 198 34.60 23.48 26.01
CA LYS A 198 35.82 22.75 26.30
C LYS A 198 36.25 23.18 27.70
N GLN A 199 35.67 22.57 28.74
CA GLN A 199 36.21 22.71 30.09
C GLN A 199 37.59 22.09 30.07
N GLY A 200 38.59 22.90 30.41
CA GLY A 200 40.00 22.54 30.36
C GLY A 200 40.28 21.34 31.25
N PHE A 201 40.70 20.24 30.62
CA PHE A 201 41.27 19.07 31.29
C PHE A 201 42.78 18.96 31.04
N PHE A 202 43.48 20.10 30.97
CA PHE A 202 44.94 20.13 30.87
C PHE A 202 45.51 21.35 31.60
N LYS A 203 45.67 21.24 32.92
CA LYS A 203 46.76 21.87 33.67
C LYS A 203 46.84 21.30 35.10
N LEU A 204 47.83 20.44 35.32
CA LEU A 204 48.67 20.21 36.51
C LEU A 204 49.29 18.80 36.28
N PHE A 205 50.50 18.62 35.74
CA PHE A 205 51.82 18.87 36.37
C PHE A 205 51.80 19.52 37.75
#